data_AF-A0ABD7NTJ7-F1
#
_entry.id   AF-A0ABD7NTJ7-F1
#
_cell.length_a   1.000
_cell.length_b   1.000
_cell.length_c   1.000
_cell.angle_alpha   90.00
_cell.angle_beta   90.00
_cell.angle_gamma   90.00
#
_symmetry.space_group_name_H-M   'P 1'
#
loop_
_entity.id
_entity.type
_entity.pdbx_description
1 polymer ?
#
loop_
_entity_poly.entity_id
_entity_poly.type
_entity_poly.pdbx_seq_one_letter_code
_entity_poly.pdbx_strand_id
1 'polypeptide(L)'
;MSFNLSRTQFLQMFAVMQSFRLINSYTAAGAAPGVGWQNLNIETEQFTALKDLLFKTPLMPSLKSMPSGSTAPILINPFSEGGYLPHTGPGFVVIPESPEMVIKDDAQYGAIEAHTSSAFTNLARLANARAGQVAMPGKAFAGINFNCDSHGTFPERGKLSFETEDGDKAKVELSVPYVLRFNGMVARKLIDIMSYFIGQSMIDADIENGVLTSDNIHVVSRIPEPVRKSPVKTLEEKLMECPVWATW
;
A
#
# COMPACT_ATOMS: atom_id res chain seq x y z
N MET A 1 -0.52 27.15 -3.18
CA MET A 1 0.49 26.48 -4.02
C MET A 1 0.10 25.02 -4.19
N SER A 2 0.33 24.47 -5.37
CA SER A 2 0.09 23.06 -5.70
C SER A 2 1.36 22.24 -5.45
N PHE A 3 1.23 21.10 -4.80
CA PHE A 3 2.27 20.13 -4.51
C PHE A 3 2.38 19.19 -5.71
N ASN A 4 3.54 19.15 -6.35
CA ASN A 4 3.81 18.27 -7.47
C ASN A 4 4.51 17.00 -6.94
N LEU A 5 3.88 15.85 -7.13
CA LEU A 5 4.39 14.57 -6.66
C LEU A 5 5.53 14.09 -7.54
N SER A 6 6.58 13.56 -6.93
CA SER A 6 7.51 12.67 -7.61
C SER A 6 6.85 11.33 -7.98
N ARG A 7 7.47 10.57 -8.87
CA ARG A 7 7.05 9.21 -9.20
C ARG A 7 6.94 8.33 -7.94
N THR A 8 7.92 8.39 -7.05
CA THR A 8 7.93 7.61 -5.80
C THR A 8 6.85 8.06 -4.85
N GLN A 9 6.68 9.37 -4.68
CA GLN A 9 5.61 9.96 -3.86
C GLN A 9 4.21 9.58 -4.38
N PHE A 10 4.01 9.58 -5.69
CA PHE A 10 2.76 9.15 -6.32
C PHE A 10 2.43 7.69 -5.94
N LEU A 11 3.42 6.80 -6.06
CA LEU A 11 3.25 5.38 -5.75
C LEU A 11 3.01 5.12 -4.26
N GLN A 12 3.72 5.84 -3.39
CA GLN A 12 3.51 5.83 -1.94
C GLN A 12 2.09 6.26 -1.58
N MET A 13 1.62 7.38 -2.15
CA MET A 13 0.25 7.86 -1.93
C MET A 13 -0.79 6.87 -2.43
N PHE A 14 -0.59 6.30 -3.62
CA PHE A 14 -1.50 5.29 -4.16
C PHE A 14 -1.66 4.12 -3.19
N ALA A 15 -0.56 3.51 -2.72
CA ALA A 15 -0.60 2.37 -1.80
C ALA A 15 -1.33 2.69 -0.50
N VAL A 16 -1.03 3.84 0.12
CA VAL A 16 -1.66 4.26 1.38
C VAL A 16 -3.15 4.55 1.17
N MET A 17 -3.53 5.33 0.15
CA MET A 17 -4.94 5.62 -0.14
C MET A 17 -5.73 4.35 -0.47
N GLN A 18 -5.09 3.41 -1.16
CA GLN A 18 -5.69 2.13 -1.53
C GLN A 18 -5.98 1.26 -0.31
N SER A 19 -5.13 1.29 0.72
CA SER A 19 -5.35 0.62 2.00
C SER A 19 -6.65 1.06 2.68
N PHE A 20 -6.93 2.37 2.74
CA PHE A 20 -8.20 2.86 3.30
C PHE A 20 -9.43 2.35 2.54
N ARG A 21 -9.34 2.25 1.21
CA ARG A 21 -10.42 1.68 0.38
C ARG A 21 -10.60 0.19 0.66
N LEU A 22 -9.52 -0.56 0.78
CA LEU A 22 -9.55 -1.98 1.09
C LEU A 22 -10.19 -2.23 2.46
N ILE A 23 -9.78 -1.50 3.49
CA ILE A 23 -10.35 -1.60 4.84
C ILE A 23 -11.84 -1.34 4.86
N ASN A 24 -12.26 -0.28 4.19
CA ASN A 24 -13.67 0.06 4.10
C ASN A 24 -14.47 -1.06 3.42
N SER A 25 -13.89 -1.71 2.41
CA SER A 25 -14.51 -2.84 1.71
C SER A 25 -14.60 -4.08 2.61
N TYR A 26 -13.49 -4.42 3.27
CA TYR A 26 -13.39 -5.62 4.11
C TYR A 26 -14.24 -5.59 5.37
N THR A 27 -14.44 -4.40 5.93
CA THR A 27 -15.14 -4.20 7.21
C THR A 27 -16.61 -3.81 7.05
N ALA A 28 -17.06 -3.57 5.82
CA ALA A 28 -18.47 -3.30 5.55
C ALA A 28 -19.35 -4.50 5.94
N ALA A 29 -20.50 -4.20 6.54
CA ALA A 29 -21.53 -5.18 6.88
C ALA A 29 -22.40 -5.60 5.67
N GLY A 30 -22.15 -5.04 4.49
CA GLY A 30 -22.88 -5.23 3.24
C GLY A 30 -22.12 -4.62 2.07
N ALA A 31 -22.82 -4.01 1.11
CA ALA A 31 -22.15 -3.23 0.06
C ALA A 31 -21.39 -2.05 0.68
N ALA A 32 -20.07 -2.02 0.51
CA ALA A 32 -19.24 -0.99 1.12
C ALA A 32 -19.54 0.38 0.48
N PRO A 33 -19.83 1.43 1.29
CA PRO A 33 -19.98 2.78 0.74
C PRO A 33 -18.66 3.22 0.13
N GLY A 34 -18.67 3.99 -0.96
CA GLY A 34 -17.42 4.48 -1.56
C GLY A 34 -16.63 5.37 -0.60
N VAL A 35 -15.30 5.22 -0.56
CA VAL A 35 -14.43 6.19 0.13
C VAL A 35 -14.36 7.46 -0.71
N GLY A 36 -14.84 8.57 -0.16
CA GLY A 36 -14.70 9.89 -0.77
C GLY A 36 -13.27 10.40 -0.66
N TRP A 37 -12.76 11.02 -1.72
CA TRP A 37 -11.41 11.61 -1.78
C TRP A 37 -11.47 13.05 -2.28
N GLN A 38 -10.88 13.96 -1.51
CA GLN A 38 -10.78 15.36 -1.86
C GLN A 38 -9.32 15.83 -1.87
N ASN A 39 -8.94 16.47 -2.98
CA ASN A 39 -7.65 17.11 -3.14
C ASN A 39 -7.61 18.37 -2.27
N LEU A 40 -6.54 18.56 -1.48
CA LEU A 40 -6.34 19.81 -0.76
C LEU A 40 -5.27 20.69 -1.40
N ASN A 41 -4.21 20.10 -1.91
CA ASN A 41 -3.10 20.88 -2.45
C ASN A 41 -2.23 20.13 -3.46
N ILE A 42 -2.62 18.97 -3.97
CA ILE A 42 -1.83 18.21 -4.95
C ILE A 42 -2.12 18.72 -6.36
N GLU A 43 -1.17 18.59 -7.29
CA GLU A 43 -1.39 18.80 -8.71
C GLU A 43 -2.64 18.01 -9.19
N THR A 44 -3.49 18.66 -9.97
CA THR A 44 -4.84 18.18 -10.28
C THR A 44 -4.83 16.95 -11.19
N GLU A 45 -3.95 16.92 -12.19
CA GLU A 45 -3.79 15.77 -13.09
C GLU A 45 -3.29 14.54 -12.30
N GLN A 46 -2.29 14.73 -11.45
CA GLN A 46 -1.76 13.67 -10.58
C GLN A 46 -2.80 13.15 -9.61
N PHE A 47 -3.55 14.03 -8.94
CA PHE A 47 -4.60 13.60 -8.02
C PHE A 47 -5.76 12.90 -8.75
N THR A 48 -6.09 13.34 -9.97
CA THR A 48 -7.10 12.68 -10.81
C THR A 48 -6.65 11.27 -11.18
N ALA A 49 -5.39 11.10 -11.58
CA ALA A 49 -4.82 9.78 -11.86
C ALA A 49 -4.82 8.86 -10.63
N LEU A 50 -4.52 9.37 -9.44
CA LEU A 50 -4.64 8.62 -8.18
C LEU A 50 -6.07 8.13 -7.96
N LYS A 51 -7.07 9.02 -8.10
CA LYS A 51 -8.48 8.64 -7.93
C LYS A 51 -8.92 7.58 -8.94
N ASP A 52 -8.53 7.71 -10.20
CA ASP A 52 -8.84 6.73 -11.25
C ASP A 52 -8.26 5.34 -10.93
N LEU A 53 -7.02 5.28 -10.42
CA LEU A 53 -6.42 4.04 -9.96
C LEU A 53 -7.18 3.45 -8.77
N LEU A 54 -7.56 4.29 -7.80
CA LEU A 54 -8.35 3.85 -6.65
C LEU A 54 -9.70 3.27 -7.07
N PHE A 55 -10.37 3.85 -8.08
CA PHE A 55 -11.62 3.30 -8.63
C PHE A 55 -11.45 1.93 -9.28
N LYS A 56 -10.26 1.65 -9.84
CA LYS A 56 -9.90 0.36 -10.46
C LYS A 56 -9.39 -0.68 -9.46
N THR A 57 -9.28 -0.34 -8.18
CA THR A 57 -8.91 -1.32 -7.15
C THR A 57 -9.89 -2.49 -7.16
N PRO A 58 -9.41 -3.74 -7.31
CA PRO A 58 -10.23 -4.94 -7.29
C PRO A 58 -11.13 -4.99 -6.05
N LEU A 59 -12.35 -5.45 -6.25
CA LEU A 59 -13.25 -5.75 -5.14
C LEU A 59 -12.83 -7.07 -4.52
N MET A 60 -12.84 -7.13 -3.20
CA MET A 60 -12.69 -8.38 -2.45
C MET A 60 -13.89 -8.59 -1.53
N PRO A 61 -14.22 -9.86 -1.22
CA PRO A 61 -15.27 -10.17 -0.26
C PRO A 61 -15.00 -9.54 1.11
N SER A 62 -16.08 -9.24 1.84
CA SER A 62 -16.00 -8.84 3.24
C SER A 62 -15.27 -9.93 4.05
N LEU A 63 -14.48 -9.54 5.05
CA LEU A 63 -13.83 -10.49 5.96
C LEU A 63 -14.84 -11.44 6.61
N LYS A 64 -16.07 -10.96 6.87
CA LYS A 64 -17.15 -11.76 7.46
C LYS A 64 -17.69 -12.84 6.52
N SER A 65 -17.50 -12.67 5.21
CA SER A 65 -17.96 -13.62 4.19
C SER A 65 -16.89 -14.65 3.79
N MET A 66 -15.64 -14.43 4.19
CA MET A 66 -14.53 -15.33 3.85
C MET A 66 -14.44 -16.50 4.85
N PRO A 67 -13.95 -17.68 4.43
CA PRO A 67 -13.70 -18.80 5.34
C PRO A 67 -12.72 -18.44 6.47
N SER A 68 -12.87 -19.10 7.61
CA SER A 68 -11.90 -19.03 8.71
C SER A 68 -10.47 -19.29 8.23
N GLY A 69 -9.51 -18.52 8.74
CA GLY A 69 -8.10 -18.65 8.34
C GLY A 69 -7.77 -18.00 7.00
N SER A 70 -8.75 -17.42 6.30
CA SER A 70 -8.49 -16.59 5.12
C SER A 70 -7.80 -15.30 5.51
N THR A 71 -7.03 -14.75 4.57
CA THR A 71 -6.31 -13.50 4.74
C THR A 71 -6.60 -12.56 3.58
N ALA A 72 -6.58 -11.26 3.86
CA ALA A 72 -6.69 -10.23 2.83
C ALA A 72 -5.57 -9.19 2.98
N PRO A 73 -4.98 -8.70 1.88
CA PRO A 73 -3.89 -7.74 1.93
C PRO A 73 -4.38 -6.39 2.44
N ILE A 74 -3.55 -5.73 3.25
CA ILE A 74 -3.83 -4.36 3.74
C ILE A 74 -3.42 -3.32 2.70
N LEU A 75 -2.26 -3.54 2.07
CA LEU A 75 -1.63 -2.63 1.13
C LEU A 75 -1.11 -3.39 -0.07
N ILE A 76 -1.16 -2.75 -1.23
CA ILE A 76 -0.54 -3.26 -2.45
C ILE A 76 0.74 -2.47 -2.67
N ASN A 77 1.84 -3.19 -2.89
CA ASN A 77 3.13 -2.58 -3.20
C ASN A 77 3.27 -2.38 -4.72
N PRO A 78 3.16 -1.14 -5.25
CA PRO A 78 3.27 -0.88 -6.69
C PRO A 78 4.73 -0.74 -7.17
N PHE A 79 5.71 -0.79 -6.26
CA PHE A 79 7.14 -0.67 -6.59
C PHE A 79 7.73 -1.96 -7.18
N SER A 80 7.06 -3.10 -6.99
CA SER A 80 7.48 -4.35 -7.63
C SER A 80 7.41 -4.20 -9.16
N GLU A 81 8.55 -4.36 -9.85
CA GLU A 81 8.65 -4.26 -11.31
C GLU A 81 7.72 -5.26 -12.05
N GLY A 82 7.43 -6.40 -11.44
CA GLY A 82 6.48 -7.39 -11.96
C GLY A 82 5.02 -7.15 -11.53
N GLY A 83 4.77 -6.17 -10.66
CA GLY A 83 3.47 -5.91 -10.06
C GLY A 83 2.96 -7.06 -9.17
N TYR A 84 3.81 -7.96 -8.71
CA TYR A 84 3.35 -9.15 -7.98
C TYR A 84 2.83 -8.81 -6.58
N LEU A 85 1.65 -9.31 -6.21
CA LEU A 85 1.21 -9.31 -4.81
C LEU A 85 2.06 -10.34 -4.06
N PRO A 86 2.87 -9.97 -3.04
CA PRO A 86 3.77 -10.91 -2.36
C PRO A 86 3.04 -12.13 -1.80
N HIS A 87 3.75 -13.24 -1.51
CA HIS A 87 3.12 -14.41 -0.86
C HIS A 87 2.76 -14.15 0.60
N THR A 88 3.48 -13.23 1.25
CA THR A 88 3.31 -12.85 2.65
C THR A 88 3.39 -11.34 2.81
N GLY A 89 2.77 -10.81 3.86
CA GLY A 89 2.90 -9.40 4.25
C GLY A 89 1.78 -8.94 5.19
N PRO A 90 1.66 -7.62 5.42
CA PRO A 90 0.66 -7.09 6.33
C PRO A 90 -0.77 -7.37 5.84
N GLY A 91 -1.50 -8.18 6.58
CA GLY A 91 -2.80 -8.71 6.18
C GLY A 91 -3.84 -8.70 7.29
N PHE A 92 -5.09 -8.55 6.89
CA PHE A 92 -6.24 -8.88 7.72
C PHE A 92 -6.41 -10.39 7.80
N VAL A 93 -6.69 -10.91 8.99
CA VAL A 93 -6.91 -12.34 9.23
C VAL A 93 -8.34 -12.54 9.71
N VAL A 94 -9.06 -13.47 9.07
CA VAL A 94 -10.42 -13.86 9.47
C VAL A 94 -10.35 -14.86 10.61
N ILE A 95 -10.94 -14.52 11.76
CA ILE A 95 -11.11 -15.42 12.89
C ILE A 95 -12.62 -15.64 13.11
N PRO A 96 -13.15 -16.87 12.94
CA PRO A 96 -14.58 -17.13 12.96
C PRO A 96 -15.21 -16.95 14.35
N GLU A 97 -14.41 -17.06 15.40
CA GLU A 97 -14.83 -17.01 16.80
C GLU A 97 -14.77 -15.59 17.39
N SER A 98 -14.21 -14.62 16.66
CA SER A 98 -14.08 -13.24 17.12
C SER A 98 -14.66 -12.26 16.11
N PRO A 99 -15.53 -11.32 16.54
CA PRO A 99 -15.97 -10.22 15.68
C PRO A 99 -14.87 -9.18 15.44
N GLU A 100 -13.70 -9.33 16.07
CA GLU A 100 -12.60 -8.38 15.99
C GLU A 100 -11.80 -8.52 14.70
N MET A 101 -11.43 -7.37 14.12
CA MET A 101 -10.53 -7.34 12.99
C MET A 101 -9.09 -7.54 13.46
N VAL A 102 -8.47 -8.65 13.05
CA VAL A 102 -7.09 -8.97 13.40
C VAL A 102 -6.16 -8.62 12.26
N ILE A 103 -5.17 -7.78 12.56
CA ILE A 103 -4.09 -7.41 11.65
C ILE A 103 -2.82 -8.17 12.06
N LYS A 104 -2.20 -8.86 11.11
CA LYS A 104 -0.85 -9.44 11.25
C LYS A 104 0.10 -8.77 10.28
N ASP A 105 1.37 -8.68 10.66
CA ASP A 105 2.39 -8.02 9.85
C ASP A 105 2.95 -8.96 8.78
N ASP A 106 2.78 -10.28 8.94
CA ASP A 106 3.30 -11.37 8.13
C ASP A 106 2.24 -12.43 7.77
N ALA A 107 1.04 -11.99 7.39
CA ALA A 107 -0.03 -12.88 6.94
C ALA A 107 0.33 -13.58 5.61
N GLN A 108 0.03 -14.87 5.50
CA GLN A 108 0.19 -15.62 4.26
C GLN A 108 -1.04 -15.45 3.37
N TYR A 109 -0.86 -14.98 2.14
CA TYR A 109 -1.94 -14.74 1.18
C TYR A 109 -2.33 -15.98 0.36
N GLY A 110 -1.94 -17.18 0.80
CA GLY A 110 -2.14 -18.43 0.09
C GLY A 110 -3.61 -18.83 -0.13
N ALA A 111 -4.54 -18.18 0.57
CA ALA A 111 -5.98 -18.37 0.42
C ALA A 111 -6.64 -17.39 -0.59
N ILE A 112 -5.88 -16.47 -1.19
CA ILE A 112 -6.43 -15.54 -2.18
C ILE A 112 -6.60 -16.26 -3.51
N GLU A 113 -7.82 -16.18 -4.07
CA GLU A 113 -8.14 -16.75 -5.37
C GLU A 113 -7.24 -16.18 -6.48
N ALA A 114 -6.81 -17.06 -7.40
CA ALA A 114 -5.83 -16.70 -8.44
C ALA A 114 -6.26 -15.51 -9.30
N HIS A 115 -7.55 -15.37 -9.61
CA HIS A 115 -8.07 -14.25 -10.38
C HIS A 115 -8.00 -12.93 -9.61
N THR A 116 -8.23 -12.95 -8.30
CA THR A 116 -8.13 -11.78 -7.42
C THR A 116 -6.67 -11.36 -7.29
N SER A 117 -5.77 -12.32 -7.07
CA SER A 117 -4.31 -12.07 -7.06
C SER A 117 -3.85 -11.42 -8.37
N SER A 118 -4.26 -11.99 -9.52
CA SER A 118 -3.94 -11.45 -10.85
C SER A 118 -4.49 -10.04 -11.07
N ALA A 119 -5.68 -9.73 -10.55
CA ALA A 119 -6.27 -8.40 -10.64
C ALA A 119 -5.48 -7.36 -9.85
N PHE A 120 -5.05 -7.69 -8.62
CA PHE A 120 -4.16 -6.82 -7.85
C PHE A 120 -2.81 -6.64 -8.52
N THR A 121 -2.28 -7.69 -9.15
CA THR A 121 -1.03 -7.58 -9.89
C THR A 121 -1.12 -6.65 -11.08
N ASN A 122 -2.21 -6.73 -11.83
CA ASN A 122 -2.48 -5.79 -12.92
C ASN A 122 -2.67 -4.36 -12.42
N LEU A 123 -3.30 -4.16 -11.25
CA LEU A 123 -3.44 -2.85 -10.63
C LEU A 123 -2.06 -2.25 -10.26
N ALA A 124 -1.17 -3.02 -9.64
CA ALA A 124 0.17 -2.59 -9.28
C ALA A 124 0.97 -2.14 -10.53
N ARG A 125 0.92 -2.94 -11.59
CA ARG A 125 1.54 -2.61 -12.88
C ARG A 125 0.95 -1.33 -13.49
N LEU A 126 -0.38 -1.17 -13.42
CA LEU A 126 -1.06 0.01 -13.94
C LEU A 126 -0.67 1.26 -13.13
N ALA A 127 -0.60 1.17 -11.80
CA ALA A 127 -0.17 2.27 -10.95
C ALA A 127 1.26 2.72 -11.26
N ASN A 128 2.18 1.75 -11.43
CA ASN A 128 3.55 2.01 -11.84
C ASN A 128 3.64 2.72 -13.21
N ALA A 129 2.93 2.22 -14.21
CA ALA A 129 2.87 2.83 -15.53
C ALA A 129 2.29 4.24 -15.50
N ARG A 130 1.22 4.47 -14.71
CA ARG A 130 0.62 5.80 -14.55
C ARG A 130 1.56 6.78 -13.85
N ALA A 131 2.26 6.35 -12.81
CA ALA A 131 3.24 7.18 -12.12
C ALA A 131 4.32 7.70 -13.08
N GLY A 132 4.80 6.86 -14.00
CA GLY A 132 5.78 7.28 -15.02
C GLY A 132 5.23 8.22 -16.11
N GLN A 133 3.91 8.36 -16.23
CA GLN A 133 3.27 9.26 -17.21
C GLN A 133 2.97 10.63 -16.62
N VAL A 134 2.57 10.70 -15.35
CA VAL A 134 2.04 11.94 -14.74
C VAL A 134 2.99 12.58 -13.72
N ALA A 135 4.07 11.89 -13.34
CA ALA A 135 5.02 12.36 -12.36
C ALA A 135 6.45 12.21 -12.85
N MET A 136 7.33 13.10 -12.39
CA MET A 136 8.75 13.08 -12.69
C MET A 136 9.53 12.32 -11.61
N PRO A 137 10.73 11.79 -11.91
CA PRO A 137 11.62 11.27 -10.88
C PRO A 137 11.87 12.29 -9.77
N GLY A 138 12.02 11.82 -8.53
CA GLY A 138 12.26 12.67 -7.38
C GLY A 138 12.22 11.89 -6.07
N LYS A 139 12.42 12.61 -4.96
CA LYS A 139 12.49 12.04 -3.61
C LYS A 139 11.20 11.35 -3.19
N ALA A 140 11.29 10.45 -2.22
CA ALA A 140 10.14 9.85 -1.55
C ALA A 140 9.53 10.79 -0.48
N PHE A 141 8.39 10.41 0.09
CA PHE A 141 7.96 10.92 1.38
C PHE A 141 8.74 10.26 2.52
N ALA A 142 8.98 11.03 3.58
CA ALA A 142 9.64 10.60 4.80
C ALA A 142 8.65 10.10 5.86
N GLY A 143 7.37 10.49 5.77
CA GLY A 143 6.38 10.08 6.74
C GLY A 143 4.95 10.37 6.33
N ILE A 144 4.02 9.85 7.15
CA ILE A 144 2.59 10.10 7.03
C ILE A 144 1.99 10.48 8.37
N ASN A 145 0.89 11.23 8.31
CA ASN A 145 0.07 11.52 9.46
C ASN A 145 -1.40 11.44 9.07
N PHE A 146 -2.19 10.76 9.90
CA PHE A 146 -3.62 10.64 9.72
C PHE A 146 -4.35 11.18 10.95
N ASN A 147 -5.20 12.18 10.73
CA ASN A 147 -6.02 12.77 11.77
C ASN A 147 -7.50 12.45 11.53
N CYS A 148 -8.12 11.72 12.46
CA CYS A 148 -9.52 11.30 12.43
C CYS A 148 -10.50 12.37 12.95
N ASP A 149 -10.00 13.38 13.65
CA ASP A 149 -10.78 14.38 14.40
C ASP A 149 -10.90 15.73 13.65
N SER A 150 -10.62 15.73 12.35
CA SER A 150 -10.66 16.96 11.56
C SER A 150 -12.09 17.43 11.28
N HIS A 151 -12.48 18.59 11.79
CA HIS A 151 -13.71 19.30 11.39
C HIS A 151 -13.54 19.91 9.99
N GLY A 152 -14.42 19.58 9.04
CA GLY A 152 -14.34 19.98 7.63
C GLY A 152 -15.69 19.93 6.90
N THR A 153 -15.70 20.01 5.57
CA THR A 153 -16.90 20.26 4.72
C THR A 153 -17.91 19.12 4.64
N PHE A 154 -17.61 17.93 5.19
CA PHE A 154 -18.51 16.76 5.14
C PHE A 154 -18.53 16.07 6.52
N PRO A 155 -19.61 15.36 6.86
CA PRO A 155 -19.62 14.53 8.05
C PRO A 155 -18.50 13.51 7.98
N GLU A 156 -17.94 13.11 9.13
CA GLU A 156 -17.19 11.86 9.19
C GLU A 156 -15.87 11.88 8.34
N ARG A 157 -15.10 12.97 8.42
CA ARG A 157 -13.86 13.14 7.64
C ARG A 157 -12.58 12.99 8.43
N GLY A 158 -11.55 12.52 7.75
CA GLY A 158 -10.18 12.47 8.23
C GLY A 158 -9.25 13.14 7.24
N LYS A 159 -8.14 13.65 7.76
CA LYS A 159 -7.11 14.31 6.97
C LYS A 159 -5.86 13.45 6.96
N LEU A 160 -5.42 13.09 5.76
CA LEU A 160 -4.19 12.35 5.52
C LEU A 160 -3.15 13.32 4.94
N SER A 161 -1.99 13.37 5.57
CA SER A 161 -0.86 14.19 5.14
C SER A 161 0.36 13.31 4.94
N PHE A 162 1.09 13.56 3.86
CA PHE A 162 2.36 12.94 3.53
C PHE A 162 3.43 14.02 3.61
N GLU A 163 4.53 13.75 4.32
CA GLU A 163 5.55 14.73 4.65
C GLU A 163 6.89 14.37 3.99
N THR A 164 7.53 15.37 3.39
CA THR A 164 8.91 15.26 2.90
C THR A 164 9.90 15.51 4.03
N GLU A 165 11.16 15.15 3.84
CA GLU A 165 12.23 15.48 4.81
C GLU A 165 12.35 16.99 5.07
N ASP A 166 12.04 17.81 4.05
CA ASP A 166 12.09 19.27 4.11
C ASP A 166 10.86 19.89 4.83
N GLY A 167 9.90 19.07 5.28
CA GLY A 167 8.70 19.49 6.00
C GLY A 167 7.52 19.90 5.12
N ASP A 168 7.66 19.84 3.79
CA ASP A 168 6.57 20.07 2.85
C ASP A 168 5.56 18.93 2.92
N LYS A 169 4.27 19.25 2.71
CA LYS A 169 3.18 18.30 2.92
C LYS A 169 2.21 18.22 1.75
N ALA A 170 2.04 17.02 1.19
CA ALA A 170 0.91 16.69 0.34
C ALA A 170 -0.28 16.27 1.21
N LYS A 171 -1.46 16.84 0.96
CA LYS A 171 -2.63 16.68 1.85
C LYS A 171 -3.85 16.25 1.05
N VAL A 172 -4.58 15.28 1.62
CA VAL A 172 -5.87 14.83 1.09
C VAL A 172 -6.88 14.67 2.22
N GLU A 173 -8.13 14.90 1.91
CA GLU A 173 -9.25 14.57 2.80
C GLU A 173 -9.94 13.30 2.32
N LEU A 174 -10.37 12.46 3.27
CA LEU A 174 -11.11 11.25 2.98
C LEU A 174 -12.28 11.01 3.93
N SER A 175 -13.26 10.26 3.43
CA SER A 175 -14.28 9.61 4.27
C SER A 175 -13.63 8.47 5.06
N VAL A 176 -13.54 8.61 6.38
CA VAL A 176 -12.84 7.60 7.20
C VAL A 176 -13.67 6.31 7.28
N PRO A 177 -13.07 5.14 7.02
CA PRO A 177 -13.74 3.85 7.26
C PRO A 177 -14.21 3.74 8.71
N TYR A 178 -15.45 3.29 8.92
CA TYR A 178 -16.09 3.21 10.25
C TYR A 178 -15.18 2.55 11.30
N VAL A 179 -14.56 1.42 10.96
CA VAL A 179 -13.69 0.66 11.87
C VAL A 179 -12.53 1.50 12.45
N LEU A 180 -11.98 2.44 11.68
CA LEU A 180 -10.85 3.26 12.12
C LEU A 180 -11.27 4.33 13.12
N ARG A 181 -12.54 4.74 13.13
CA ARG A 181 -13.06 5.70 14.11
C ARG A 181 -13.36 5.05 15.45
N PHE A 182 -13.93 3.85 15.42
CA PHE A 182 -14.43 3.19 16.63
C PHE A 182 -13.41 2.23 17.26
N ASN A 183 -12.34 1.86 16.55
CA ASN A 183 -11.27 1.02 17.08
C ASN A 183 -9.89 1.70 16.95
N GLY A 184 -9.52 2.47 17.97
CA GLY A 184 -8.26 3.20 18.01
C GLY A 184 -7.01 2.31 18.06
N MET A 185 -7.11 1.04 18.45
CA MET A 185 -5.98 0.11 18.42
C MET A 185 -5.70 -0.37 16.99
N VAL A 186 -6.75 -0.78 16.28
CA VAL A 186 -6.70 -1.10 14.86
C VAL A 186 -6.19 0.08 14.03
N ALA A 187 -6.72 1.28 14.30
CA ALA A 187 -6.30 2.48 13.60
C ALA A 187 -4.79 2.73 13.77
N ARG A 188 -4.28 2.67 15.00
CA ARG A 188 -2.84 2.80 15.28
C ARG A 188 -2.01 1.78 14.53
N LYS A 189 -2.36 0.49 14.64
CA LYS A 189 -1.61 -0.58 13.97
C LYS A 189 -1.57 -0.40 12.45
N LEU A 190 -2.67 0.05 11.86
CA LEU A 190 -2.70 0.38 10.44
C LEU A 190 -1.77 1.55 10.08
N ILE A 191 -1.82 2.65 10.86
CA ILE A 191 -0.94 3.80 10.63
C ILE A 191 0.52 3.39 10.77
N ASP A 192 0.86 2.52 11.73
CA ASP A 192 2.22 2.02 11.93
C ASP A 192 2.69 1.22 10.71
N ILE A 193 1.86 0.31 10.18
CA ILE A 193 2.15 -0.46 8.96
C ILE A 193 2.36 0.46 7.75
N MET A 194 1.49 1.46 7.57
CA MET A 194 1.61 2.39 6.44
C MET A 194 2.84 3.30 6.60
N SER A 195 3.17 3.71 7.82
CA SER A 195 4.38 4.50 8.10
C SER A 195 5.65 3.69 7.83
N TYR A 196 5.67 2.42 8.24
CA TYR A 196 6.76 1.51 7.93
C TYR A 196 6.93 1.32 6.41
N PHE A 197 5.83 1.13 5.68
CA PHE A 197 5.87 1.05 4.22
C PHE A 197 6.48 2.31 3.57
N ILE A 198 6.12 3.51 4.06
CA ILE A 198 6.66 4.77 3.56
C ILE A 198 8.17 4.85 3.83
N GLY A 199 8.60 4.53 5.05
CA GLY A 199 10.03 4.49 5.40
C GLY A 199 10.83 3.49 4.58
N GLN A 200 10.30 2.27 4.39
CA GLN A 200 10.99 1.24 3.61
C GLN A 200 11.10 1.63 2.13
N SER A 201 10.01 2.12 1.53
CA SER A 201 10.03 2.55 0.12
C SER A 201 10.91 3.78 -0.13
N MET A 202 11.11 4.64 0.88
CA MET A 202 12.11 5.71 0.82
C MET A 202 13.53 5.14 0.77
N ILE A 203 13.88 4.23 1.68
CA ILE A 203 15.20 3.58 1.71
C ILE A 203 15.48 2.86 0.38
N ASP A 204 14.51 2.10 -0.12
CA ASP A 204 14.65 1.36 -1.38
C ASP A 204 14.89 2.33 -2.55
N ALA A 205 14.18 3.45 -2.60
CA ALA A 205 14.38 4.49 -3.62
C ALA A 205 15.77 5.16 -3.50
N ASP A 206 16.28 5.40 -2.29
CA ASP A 206 17.60 5.98 -2.09
C ASP A 206 18.73 5.03 -2.49
N ILE A 207 18.54 3.72 -2.30
CA ILE A 207 19.45 2.68 -2.79
C ILE A 207 19.44 2.64 -4.32
N GLU A 208 18.26 2.62 -4.95
CA GLU A 208 18.12 2.62 -6.41
C GLU A 208 18.76 3.85 -7.06
N ASN A 209 18.67 5.01 -6.40
CA ASN A 209 19.29 6.26 -6.87
C ASN A 209 20.79 6.38 -6.52
N GLY A 210 21.38 5.38 -5.86
CA GLY A 210 22.79 5.38 -5.47
C GLY A 210 23.16 6.41 -4.39
N VAL A 211 22.16 6.95 -3.68
CA VAL A 211 22.35 7.91 -2.58
C VAL A 211 22.89 7.19 -1.34
N LEU A 212 22.43 5.97 -1.09
CA LEU A 212 22.97 5.07 -0.08
C LEU A 212 23.97 4.11 -0.73
N THR A 213 25.26 4.44 -0.68
CA THR A 213 26.33 3.49 -1.03
C THR A 213 26.51 2.46 0.10
N SER A 214 26.92 1.24 -0.24
CA SER A 214 27.03 0.07 0.66
C SER A 214 27.78 0.33 1.97
N ASP A 215 28.66 1.32 2.00
CA ASP A 215 29.47 1.65 3.18
C ASP A 215 28.68 2.42 4.26
N ASN A 216 27.60 3.11 3.90
CA ASN A 216 26.75 3.84 4.85
C ASN A 216 25.69 2.95 5.53
N ILE A 217 25.42 1.76 4.98
CA ILE A 217 24.44 0.80 5.53
C ILE A 217 24.96 0.21 6.85
N HIS A 218 26.27 0.07 7.00
CA HIS A 218 26.91 -0.49 8.20
C HIS A 218 26.90 0.44 9.42
N VAL A 219 26.60 1.74 9.26
CA VAL A 219 26.67 2.71 10.37
C VAL A 219 25.35 2.83 11.15
N VAL A 220 24.22 2.46 10.54
CA VAL A 220 22.89 2.54 11.20
C VAL A 220 22.41 1.19 11.76
N SER A 221 23.06 0.08 11.41
CA SER A 221 22.66 -1.25 11.86
C SER A 221 23.50 -1.78 13.04
N ARG A 222 23.00 -1.63 14.27
CA ARG A 222 23.10 -2.71 15.27
C ARG A 222 22.07 -3.80 14.93
N ILE A 223 22.10 -4.28 13.70
CA ILE A 223 21.28 -5.39 13.22
C ILE A 223 22.28 -6.45 12.76
N PRO A 224 22.17 -7.71 13.21
CA PRO A 224 23.08 -8.77 12.77
C PRO A 224 23.04 -8.89 11.24
N GLU A 225 24.21 -9.04 10.61
CA GLU A 225 24.35 -9.17 9.15
C GLU A 225 23.38 -10.20 8.58
N PRO A 226 22.64 -9.89 7.50
CA PRO A 226 21.88 -10.89 6.78
C PRO A 226 22.85 -11.77 5.99
N VAL A 227 22.63 -13.09 6.08
CA VAL A 227 23.32 -14.11 5.29
C VAL A 227 23.35 -13.69 3.82
N ARG A 228 24.54 -13.60 3.24
CA ARG A 228 24.77 -13.27 1.82
C ARG A 228 23.84 -14.08 0.93
N LYS A 229 22.85 -13.43 0.32
CA LYS A 229 22.06 -14.03 -0.76
C LYS A 229 22.94 -14.08 -2.02
N SER A 230 23.01 -15.26 -2.63
CA SER A 230 23.62 -15.49 -3.93
C SER A 230 22.98 -14.60 -5.02
N PRO A 231 23.71 -14.31 -6.11
CA PRO A 231 23.26 -13.39 -7.15
C PRO A 231 21.90 -13.78 -7.73
N VAL A 232 21.08 -12.76 -8.00
CA VAL A 232 19.72 -12.87 -8.53
C VAL A 232 19.77 -13.53 -9.90
N LYS A 233 19.16 -14.71 -10.01
CA LYS A 233 19.03 -15.46 -11.27
C LYS A 233 18.27 -14.64 -12.32
N THR A 234 18.71 -14.73 -13.58
CA THR A 234 18.10 -14.02 -14.72
C THR A 234 16.69 -14.54 -14.99
N LEU A 235 15.88 -13.78 -15.73
CA LEU A 235 14.52 -14.18 -16.12
C LEU A 235 14.50 -15.54 -16.84
N GLU A 236 15.51 -15.78 -17.68
CA GLU A 236 15.69 -17.04 -18.40
C GLU A 236 16.00 -18.20 -17.45
N GLU A 237 16.84 -17.99 -16.43
CA GLU A 237 17.13 -19.01 -15.41
C GLU A 237 15.90 -19.32 -14.54
N LYS A 238 15.06 -18.32 -14.22
CA LYS A 238 13.80 -18.51 -13.49
C LYS A 238 12.76 -19.27 -14.31
N LEU A 239 12.71 -19.06 -15.62
CA LEU A 239 11.81 -19.77 -16.53
C LEU A 239 12.24 -21.23 -16.74
N MET A 240 13.55 -21.53 -16.67
CA MET A 240 14.09 -22.89 -16.73
C MET A 240 13.87 -23.71 -15.44
N GLU A 241 13.59 -23.06 -14.31
CA GLU A 241 13.26 -23.73 -13.03
C GLU A 241 11.78 -24.14 -12.89
N CYS A 242 10.92 -23.75 -13.84
CA CYS A 242 9.53 -24.20 -13.91
C CYS A 242 9.26 -25.06 -15.16
N PRO A 243 9.68 -26.34 -15.18
CA PRO A 243 9.19 -27.26 -16.19
C PRO A 243 7.89 -27.90 -15.71
N VAL A 244 6.76 -27.21 -15.81
CA VAL A 244 5.47 -27.89 -15.99
C VAL A 244 4.63 -27.10 -16.98
N TRP A 245 4.87 -27.39 -18.26
CA TRP A 245 3.83 -27.30 -19.27
C TRP A 245 2.76 -28.35 -18.96
N ALA A 246 1.50 -27.94 -19.12
CA ALA A 246 0.36 -28.77 -19.50
C ALA A 246 0.30 -30.21 -18.95
N THR A 247 -0.62 -30.45 -18.02
CA THR A 247 -1.49 -31.62 -18.15
C THR A 247 -2.93 -31.20 -17.83
N TRP A 248 -3.83 -31.71 -18.66
CA TRP A 248 -5.26 -31.40 -18.76
C TRP A 248 -6.05 -31.90 -17.56
#